data_AF-A0A953D1V3-F1
#
_entry.id   AF-A0A953D1V3-F1
#
_cell.length_a   1.000
_cell.length_b   1.000
_cell.length_c   1.000
_cell.angle_alpha   90.00
_cell.angle_beta   90.00
_cell.angle_gamma   90.00
#
_symmetry.space_group_name_H-M   'P 1'
#
loop_
_entity.id
_entity.type
_entity.pdbx_description
1 polymer ?
#
loop_
_entity_poly.entity_id
_entity_poly.type
_entity_poly.pdbx_seq_one_letter_code
_entity_poly.pdbx_strand_id
1 'polypeptide(L)'
;MSSAPSQPGRRRFLNGAAGAAGGALLLSLGVGFTARQAAALPANALRPPGALAENDFLGACIRCGLCVRDCPYDTLKLADPADQVAAGTPYFEARKVACEMCDNLPCVKACPTGALDHKLTDISKARMGLAVLVDQETCLNFLGLRCDVCYRVCPVIDRAITLQRRHNERSDRHAMLIPTVHSDACTGCGKCEKSCVLEEAAIKVFPIALAKGMLGRHYRKGWEEEEKAGGSLIGDQTQLPARRPEDSPLPRGVLK
;
A
#
# COMPACT_ATOMS: atom_id res chain seq x y z
N MET A 1 53.98 48.44 -25.27
CA MET A 1 53.10 47.61 -24.41
C MET A 1 51.93 48.48 -23.99
N SER A 2 50.82 48.42 -24.71
CA SER A 2 49.65 49.28 -24.47
C SER A 2 48.60 48.50 -23.70
N SER A 3 48.44 48.79 -22.41
CA SER A 3 47.40 48.22 -21.56
C SER A 3 46.08 48.94 -21.79
N ALA A 4 45.08 48.22 -22.31
CA ALA A 4 43.74 48.76 -22.50
C ALA A 4 43.08 49.09 -21.14
N PRO A 5 42.37 50.22 -21.00
CA PRO A 5 41.71 50.59 -19.75
C PRO A 5 40.55 49.63 -19.47
N SER A 6 40.53 49.04 -18.28
CA SER A 6 39.44 48.16 -17.84
C SER A 6 38.14 48.98 -17.71
N GLN A 7 37.18 48.78 -18.61
CA GLN A 7 35.90 49.48 -18.52
C GLN A 7 35.05 48.97 -17.33
N PRO A 8 34.74 49.81 -16.33
CA PRO A 8 34.07 49.39 -15.10
C PRO A 8 32.65 48.87 -15.31
N GLY A 9 31.96 49.29 -16.38
CA GLY A 9 30.60 48.84 -16.73
C GLY A 9 30.52 47.37 -17.16
N ARG A 10 31.49 46.89 -17.96
CA ARG A 10 31.54 45.49 -18.41
C ARG A 10 31.82 44.53 -17.26
N ARG A 11 32.69 44.93 -16.33
CA ARG A 11 32.99 44.15 -15.10
C ARG A 11 31.78 44.06 -14.17
N ARG A 12 31.06 45.17 -13.96
CA ARG A 12 29.80 45.17 -13.18
C ARG A 12 28.73 44.29 -13.81
N PHE A 13 28.56 44.36 -15.13
CA PHE A 13 27.60 43.51 -15.84
C PHE A 13 27.94 42.02 -15.74
N LEU A 14 29.20 41.63 -16.00
CA LEU A 14 29.63 40.23 -15.90
C LEU A 14 29.51 39.68 -14.47
N ASN A 15 29.88 40.47 -13.46
CA ASN A 15 29.73 40.08 -12.05
C ASN A 15 28.25 39.98 -11.64
N GLY A 16 27.41 40.89 -12.11
CA GLY A 16 25.96 40.85 -11.88
C GLY A 16 25.29 39.64 -12.54
N ALA A 17 25.65 39.34 -13.79
CA ALA A 17 25.17 38.17 -14.52
C ALA A 17 25.63 36.86 -13.88
N ALA A 18 26.91 36.77 -13.47
CA ALA A 18 27.43 35.61 -12.76
C ALA A 18 26.76 35.40 -11.40
N GLY A 19 26.52 36.49 -10.65
CA GLY A 19 25.79 36.45 -9.38
C GLY A 19 24.33 36.01 -9.55
N ALA A 20 23.63 36.55 -10.55
CA ALA A 20 22.26 36.17 -10.86
C ALA A 20 22.15 34.71 -11.33
N ALA A 21 23.06 34.26 -12.21
CA ALA A 21 23.12 32.88 -12.66
C ALA A 21 23.44 31.91 -11.51
N GLY A 22 24.42 32.24 -10.66
CA GLY A 22 24.75 31.45 -9.47
C GLY A 22 23.58 31.38 -8.48
N GLY A 23 22.92 32.51 -8.22
CA GLY A 23 21.74 32.58 -7.37
C GLY A 23 20.58 31.75 -7.92
N ALA A 24 20.29 31.87 -9.22
CA ALA A 24 19.25 31.07 -9.88
C ALA A 24 19.57 29.57 -9.84
N LEU A 25 20.84 29.17 -10.01
CA LEU A 25 21.25 27.77 -9.95
C LEU A 25 21.08 27.19 -8.55
N LEU A 26 21.49 27.92 -7.51
CA LEU A 26 21.30 27.51 -6.11
C LEU A 26 19.83 27.41 -5.72
N LEU A 27 19.01 28.39 -6.13
CA LEU A 27 17.56 28.36 -5.94
C LEU A 27 16.94 27.16 -6.65
N SER A 28 17.33 26.89 -7.89
CA SER A 28 16.81 25.76 -8.67
C SER A 28 17.18 24.41 -8.04
N LEU A 29 18.42 24.27 -7.55
CA LEU A 29 18.86 23.07 -6.84
C LEU A 29 18.15 22.90 -5.49
N GLY A 30 17.97 24.00 -4.75
CA GLY A 30 17.25 24.00 -3.48
C GLY A 30 15.80 23.55 -3.67
N VAL A 31 15.07 24.19 -4.59
CA VAL A 31 13.68 23.83 -4.93
C VAL A 31 13.59 22.40 -5.44
N GLY A 32 14.51 21.98 -6.33
CA GLY A 32 14.55 20.62 -6.85
C GLY A 32 14.74 19.55 -5.77
N PHE A 33 15.58 19.84 -4.77
CA PHE A 33 15.78 18.93 -3.63
C PHE A 33 14.55 18.87 -2.71
N THR A 34 13.93 20.01 -2.41
CA THR A 34 12.71 20.04 -1.59
C THR A 34 11.55 19.32 -2.28
N ALA A 35 11.39 19.52 -3.59
CA ALA A 35 10.36 18.85 -4.38
C ALA A 35 10.52 17.32 -4.36
N ARG A 36 11.76 16.80 -4.39
CA ARG A 36 12.02 15.36 -4.26
C ARG A 36 11.70 14.81 -2.88
N GLN A 37 12.04 15.54 -1.81
CA GLN A 37 11.71 15.14 -0.44
C GLN A 37 10.20 15.15 -0.17
N ALA A 38 9.45 15.98 -0.90
CA ALA A 38 7.99 16.04 -0.84
C ALA A 38 7.28 15.05 -1.78
N ALA A 39 8.03 14.26 -2.56
CA ALA A 39 7.45 13.27 -3.44
C ALA A 39 6.72 12.18 -2.64
N ALA A 40 5.61 11.69 -3.19
CA ALA A 40 4.85 10.61 -2.58
C ALA A 40 5.70 9.34 -2.48
N LEU A 41 5.45 8.55 -1.42
CA LEU A 41 6.07 7.24 -1.24
C LEU A 41 5.78 6.38 -2.49
N PRO A 42 6.82 5.80 -3.14
CA PRO A 42 6.64 5.01 -4.35
C PRO A 42 5.88 3.72 -4.01
N ALA A 43 5.17 3.20 -5.00
CA ALA A 43 4.22 2.10 -4.79
C ALA A 43 4.86 0.81 -4.24
N ASN A 44 6.14 0.58 -4.49
CA ASN A 44 6.89 -0.59 -4.04
C ASN A 44 7.63 -0.39 -2.70
N ALA A 45 7.60 0.81 -2.11
CA ALA A 45 8.23 1.09 -0.83
C ALA A 45 7.21 0.99 0.30
N LEU A 46 7.49 0.13 1.28
CA LEU A 46 6.65 -0.10 2.44
C LEU A 46 7.36 0.39 3.70
N ARG A 47 6.58 0.95 4.62
CA ARG A 47 7.09 1.43 5.91
C ARG A 47 7.18 0.29 6.93
N PRO A 48 8.09 0.38 7.93
CA PRO A 48 8.19 -0.59 9.01
C PRO A 48 6.86 -0.81 9.74
N PRO A 49 6.70 -1.93 10.49
CA PRO A 49 5.50 -2.16 11.29
C PRO A 49 5.31 -1.02 12.30
N GLY A 50 4.05 -0.61 12.49
CA GLY A 50 3.70 0.46 13.41
C GLY A 50 3.94 1.87 12.88
N ALA A 51 4.40 2.06 11.64
CA ALA A 51 4.53 3.40 11.08
C ALA A 51 3.21 4.17 11.10
N LEU A 52 3.29 5.44 11.51
CA LEU A 52 2.18 6.38 11.40
C LEU A 52 1.80 6.62 9.92
N ALA A 53 0.71 7.35 9.70
CA ALA A 53 0.38 7.83 8.36
C ALA A 53 1.56 8.63 7.78
N GLU A 54 1.79 8.52 6.47
CA GLU A 54 3.04 8.96 5.82
C GLU A 54 3.48 10.37 6.24
N ASN A 55 2.58 11.37 6.25
CA ASN A 55 2.91 12.74 6.64
C ASN A 55 3.34 12.85 8.12
N ASP A 56 2.63 12.17 9.02
CA ASP A 56 2.92 12.16 10.45
C ASP A 56 4.23 11.41 10.72
N PHE A 57 4.46 10.31 10.00
CA PHE A 57 5.70 9.55 10.03
C PHE A 57 6.90 10.41 9.61
N LEU A 58 6.79 11.15 8.50
CA LEU A 58 7.85 12.04 8.02
C LEU A 58 8.13 13.19 8.99
N GLY A 59 7.11 13.69 9.70
CA GLY A 59 7.25 14.71 10.73
C GLY A 59 7.88 14.20 12.03
N ALA A 60 7.60 12.95 12.42
CA ALA A 60 8.10 12.34 13.65
C ALA A 60 9.48 11.65 13.49
N CYS A 61 9.82 11.22 12.27
CA CYS A 61 11.05 10.46 12.03
C CYS A 61 12.29 11.37 12.00
N ILE A 62 13.15 11.22 13.01
CA ILE A 62 14.45 11.93 13.10
C ILE A 62 15.57 11.25 12.29
N ARG A 63 15.26 10.24 11.47
CA ARG A 63 16.22 9.57 10.57
C ARG A 63 17.45 8.98 11.28
N CYS A 64 17.25 8.47 12.50
CA CYS A 64 18.33 7.93 13.35
C CYS A 64 18.83 6.54 12.94
N GLY A 65 18.10 5.80 12.11
CA GLY A 65 18.49 4.46 11.65
C GLY A 65 18.40 3.33 12.69
N LEU A 66 17.94 3.60 13.92
CA LEU A 66 17.87 2.60 14.99
C LEU A 66 16.96 1.41 14.64
N CYS A 67 15.84 1.67 13.95
CA CYS A 67 14.93 0.61 13.49
C CYS A 67 15.56 -0.30 12.42
N VAL A 68 16.47 0.24 11.60
CA VAL A 68 17.21 -0.53 10.58
C VAL A 68 18.26 -1.40 11.26
N ARG A 69 19.03 -0.83 12.18
CA ARG A 69 20.05 -1.55 12.96
C ARG A 69 19.46 -2.71 13.77
N ASP A 70 18.30 -2.49 14.38
CA ASP A 70 17.67 -3.49 15.26
C ASP A 70 16.75 -4.45 14.48
N CYS A 71 16.73 -4.39 13.13
CA CYS A 71 16.04 -5.35 12.29
C CYS A 71 16.92 -6.59 12.08
N PRO A 72 16.57 -7.77 12.64
CA PRO A 72 17.44 -8.95 12.60
C PRO A 72 17.55 -9.62 11.21
N TYR A 73 16.71 -9.23 10.25
CA TYR A 73 16.60 -9.84 8.93
C TYR A 73 17.01 -8.91 7.79
N ASP A 74 17.63 -7.76 8.10
CA ASP A 74 18.04 -6.75 7.13
C ASP A 74 16.93 -6.36 6.13
N THR A 75 15.67 -6.44 6.59
CA THR A 75 14.50 -6.10 5.77
C THR A 75 14.45 -4.61 5.50
N LEU A 76 14.75 -3.80 6.52
CA LEU A 76 14.68 -2.35 6.46
C LEU A 76 15.99 -1.78 5.95
N LYS A 77 15.91 -0.75 5.12
CA LYS A 77 17.03 0.08 4.70
C LYS A 77 16.68 1.56 4.80
N LEU A 78 17.70 2.40 4.93
CA LEU A 78 17.53 3.85 4.84
C LEU A 78 17.48 4.27 3.38
N ALA A 79 16.59 5.21 3.05
CA ALA A 79 16.52 5.82 1.74
C ALA A 79 17.76 6.66 1.43
N ASP A 80 18.43 6.33 0.34
CA ASP A 80 19.50 7.15 -0.20
C ASP A 80 18.93 8.42 -0.86
N PRO A 81 19.72 9.50 -1.00
CA PRO A 81 19.27 10.70 -1.71
C PRO A 81 18.87 10.46 -3.19
N ALA A 82 19.28 9.33 -3.77
CA ALA A 82 18.93 8.91 -5.11
C ALA A 82 17.61 8.11 -5.17
N ASP A 83 17.14 7.59 -4.04
CA ASP A 83 15.88 6.87 -3.98
C ASP A 83 14.69 7.85 -4.14
N GLN A 84 13.58 7.34 -4.67
CA GLN A 84 12.32 8.09 -4.75
C GLN A 84 11.54 8.09 -3.43
N VAL A 85 12.23 7.83 -2.32
CA VAL A 85 11.69 7.82 -0.95
C VAL A 85 12.35 8.97 -0.20
N ALA A 86 11.63 9.62 0.71
CA ALA A 86 12.19 10.69 1.53
C ALA A 86 13.53 10.27 2.18
N ALA A 87 14.61 11.00 1.88
CA ALA A 87 15.96 10.58 2.21
C ALA A 87 16.16 10.39 3.72
N GLY A 88 16.90 9.35 4.08
CA GLY A 88 17.19 8.96 5.46
C GLY A 88 16.00 8.33 6.21
N THR A 89 14.88 8.10 5.55
CA THR A 89 13.73 7.41 6.17
C THR A 89 13.79 5.90 5.91
N PRO A 90 13.38 5.06 6.88
CA PRO A 90 13.41 3.61 6.72
C PRO A 90 12.26 3.11 5.83
N TYR A 91 12.56 2.17 4.94
CA TYR A 91 11.58 1.47 4.11
C TYR A 91 12.08 0.07 3.75
N PHE A 92 11.19 -0.76 3.21
CA PHE A 92 11.55 -2.03 2.58
C PHE A 92 10.77 -2.26 1.29
N GLU A 93 11.27 -3.14 0.45
CA GLU A 93 10.63 -3.57 -0.79
C GLU A 93 10.29 -5.05 -0.66
N ALA A 94 8.99 -5.38 -0.60
CA ALA A 94 8.49 -6.73 -0.33
C ALA A 94 9.10 -7.79 -1.26
N ARG A 95 9.24 -7.49 -2.56
CA ARG A 95 9.85 -8.41 -3.55
C ARG A 95 11.33 -8.74 -3.24
N LYS A 96 12.08 -7.83 -2.63
CA LYS A 96 13.50 -8.00 -2.32
C LYS A 96 13.67 -8.78 -1.01
N VAL A 97 13.19 -8.22 0.09
CA VAL A 97 13.21 -8.83 1.43
C VAL A 97 11.89 -8.47 2.11
N ALA A 98 11.11 -9.47 2.47
CA ALA A 98 9.83 -9.29 3.15
C ALA A 98 10.04 -9.12 4.66
N CYS A 99 9.05 -8.53 5.33
CA CYS A 99 9.02 -8.48 6.79
C CYS A 99 8.76 -9.87 7.37
N GLU A 100 9.67 -10.30 8.24
CA GLU A 100 9.59 -11.59 8.94
C GLU A 100 8.60 -11.62 10.10
N MET A 101 7.87 -10.52 10.36
CA MET A 101 6.83 -10.44 11.39
C MET A 101 7.30 -10.85 12.79
N CYS A 102 8.41 -10.30 13.27
CA CYS A 102 8.97 -10.62 14.59
C CYS A 102 8.00 -10.26 15.74
N ASP A 103 7.70 -11.22 16.62
CA ASP A 103 6.77 -11.06 17.75
C ASP A 103 7.15 -9.91 18.70
N ASN A 104 8.46 -9.71 18.91
CA ASN A 104 8.96 -8.72 19.86
C ASN A 104 9.11 -7.31 19.27
N LEU A 105 8.79 -7.09 17.99
CA LEU A 105 8.83 -5.79 17.31
C LEU A 105 10.08 -4.95 17.64
N PRO A 106 11.31 -5.48 17.44
CA PRO A 106 12.54 -4.77 17.85
C PRO A 106 12.68 -3.42 17.15
N CYS A 107 12.29 -3.33 15.87
CA CYS A 107 12.29 -2.08 15.12
C CYS A 107 11.39 -0.99 15.73
N VAL A 108 10.22 -1.35 16.28
CA VAL A 108 9.30 -0.42 16.95
C VAL A 108 9.91 0.03 18.27
N LYS A 109 10.39 -0.90 19.09
CA LYS A 109 11.00 -0.61 20.40
C LYS A 109 12.24 0.27 20.30
N ALA A 110 12.98 0.16 19.20
CA ALA A 110 14.16 0.97 18.93
C ALA A 110 13.85 2.43 18.55
N CYS A 111 12.61 2.76 18.19
CA CYS A 111 12.23 4.09 17.77
C CYS A 111 12.17 5.05 18.99
N PRO A 112 12.93 6.17 19.00
CA PRO A 112 12.93 7.06 20.15
C PRO A 112 11.82 8.14 20.08
N THR A 113 11.28 8.41 18.90
CA THR A 113 10.36 9.55 18.67
C THR A 113 8.89 9.19 18.57
N GLY A 114 8.56 7.89 18.53
CA GLY A 114 7.20 7.44 18.28
C GLY A 114 6.75 7.56 16.82
N ALA A 115 7.68 7.72 15.86
CA ALA A 115 7.38 7.59 14.44
C ALA A 115 6.83 6.19 14.10
N LEU A 116 7.22 5.19 14.89
CA LEU A 116 6.56 3.89 14.96
C LEU A 116 5.74 3.83 16.26
N ASP A 117 4.48 3.42 16.18
CA ASP A 117 3.56 3.36 17.31
C ASP A 117 3.96 2.26 18.30
N HIS A 118 4.46 2.67 19.48
CA HIS A 118 4.85 1.74 20.55
C HIS A 118 3.66 1.00 21.19
N LYS A 119 2.42 1.44 20.93
CA LYS A 119 1.22 0.71 21.37
C LYS A 119 1.00 -0.57 20.55
N LEU A 120 1.64 -0.67 19.37
CA LEU A 120 1.65 -1.90 18.60
C LEU A 120 2.49 -2.95 19.35
N THR A 121 1.80 -3.87 20.00
CA THR A 121 2.38 -5.00 20.74
C THR A 121 2.19 -6.33 20.02
N ASP A 122 1.22 -6.39 19.11
CA ASP A 122 0.86 -7.57 18.32
C ASP A 122 1.12 -7.27 16.84
N ILE A 123 2.09 -7.98 16.26
CA ILE A 123 2.50 -7.81 14.86
C ILE A 123 1.37 -8.10 13.86
N SER A 124 0.36 -8.90 14.21
CA SER A 124 -0.81 -9.17 13.35
C SER A 124 -1.71 -7.94 13.15
N LYS A 125 -1.57 -6.93 14.03
CA LYS A 125 -2.29 -5.65 13.94
C LYS A 125 -1.51 -4.60 13.16
N ALA A 126 -0.27 -4.88 12.74
CA ALA A 126 0.50 -3.97 11.92
C ALA A 126 -0.20 -3.70 10.58
N ARG A 127 -0.03 -2.50 10.04
CA ARG A 127 -0.62 -2.06 8.78
C ARG A 127 0.46 -1.39 7.92
N MET A 128 1.43 -2.19 7.47
CA MET A 128 2.55 -1.77 6.63
C MET A 128 2.13 -1.52 5.17
N GLY A 129 1.12 -2.26 4.71
CA GLY A 129 0.62 -2.22 3.34
C GLY A 129 -0.57 -3.17 3.17
N LEU A 130 -1.00 -3.36 1.94
CA LEU A 130 -2.05 -4.31 1.56
C LEU A 130 -1.60 -5.11 0.34
N ALA A 131 -1.69 -6.44 0.44
CA ALA A 131 -1.44 -7.31 -0.68
C ALA A 131 -2.63 -7.29 -1.66
N VAL A 132 -2.34 -7.16 -2.94
CA VAL A 132 -3.32 -7.12 -4.02
C VAL A 132 -2.87 -8.08 -5.10
N LEU A 133 -3.78 -8.94 -5.56
CA LEU A 133 -3.55 -9.72 -6.75
C LEU A 133 -3.73 -8.79 -7.96
N VAL A 134 -2.62 -8.32 -8.50
CA VAL A 134 -2.58 -7.31 -9.57
C VAL A 134 -2.84 -7.96 -10.93
N ASP A 135 -2.25 -9.14 -11.15
CA ASP A 135 -2.32 -9.83 -12.43
C ASP A 135 -3.06 -11.17 -12.27
N GLN A 136 -4.31 -11.19 -12.72
CA GLN A 136 -5.13 -12.39 -12.76
C GLN A 136 -4.84 -13.24 -14.00
N GLU A 137 -4.26 -12.69 -15.06
CA GLU A 137 -4.00 -13.41 -16.32
C GLU A 137 -2.76 -14.31 -16.19
N THR A 138 -1.74 -13.85 -15.46
CA THR A 138 -0.49 -14.62 -15.25
C THR A 138 -0.53 -15.49 -13.99
N CYS A 139 -1.46 -15.23 -13.06
CA CYS A 139 -1.55 -16.01 -11.82
C CYS A 139 -1.82 -17.49 -12.11
N LEU A 140 -0.93 -18.38 -11.62
CA LEU A 140 -1.04 -19.83 -11.86
C LEU A 140 -2.41 -20.42 -11.48
N ASN A 141 -3.04 -19.92 -10.41
CA ASN A 141 -4.37 -20.37 -9.99
C ASN A 141 -5.48 -19.99 -10.97
N PHE A 142 -5.37 -18.84 -11.63
CA PHE A 142 -6.31 -18.42 -12.68
C PHE A 142 -6.09 -19.19 -13.98
N LEU A 143 -4.87 -19.67 -14.24
CA LEU A 143 -4.58 -20.59 -15.34
C LEU A 143 -5.08 -22.03 -15.08
N GLY A 144 -5.60 -22.30 -13.87
CA GLY A 144 -6.08 -23.61 -13.44
C GLY A 144 -4.98 -24.54 -12.94
N LEU A 145 -3.77 -24.03 -12.70
CA LEU A 145 -2.68 -24.75 -12.06
C LEU A 145 -2.82 -24.64 -10.54
N ARG A 146 -2.45 -25.69 -9.82
CA ARG A 146 -2.54 -25.71 -8.35
C ARG A 146 -1.33 -25.01 -7.74
N CYS A 147 -1.50 -23.77 -7.29
CA CYS A 147 -0.49 -23.01 -6.56
C CYS A 147 -1.06 -22.49 -5.24
N ASP A 148 -0.41 -22.77 -4.12
CA ASP A 148 -0.84 -22.30 -2.80
C ASP A 148 0.29 -21.61 -2.02
N VAL A 149 1.36 -21.22 -2.72
CA VAL A 149 2.56 -20.64 -2.10
C VAL A 149 2.26 -19.33 -1.34
N CYS A 150 1.56 -18.39 -1.98
CA CYS A 150 1.19 -17.12 -1.34
C CYS A 150 0.27 -17.31 -0.13
N TYR A 151 -0.57 -18.34 -0.16
CA TYR A 151 -1.48 -18.71 0.93
C TYR A 151 -0.72 -19.34 2.10
N ARG A 152 0.13 -20.35 1.84
CA ARG A 152 0.89 -21.07 2.87
C ARG A 152 1.96 -20.23 3.56
N VAL A 153 2.59 -19.29 2.84
CA VAL A 153 3.63 -18.42 3.42
C VAL A 153 3.04 -17.29 4.27
N CYS A 154 1.73 -17.06 4.20
CA CYS A 154 1.09 -15.99 4.97
C CYS A 154 1.08 -16.33 6.46
N PRO A 155 1.66 -15.50 7.34
CA PRO A 155 1.65 -15.76 8.78
C PRO A 155 0.25 -15.64 9.41
N VAL A 156 -0.67 -14.96 8.71
CA VAL A 156 -2.06 -14.76 9.13
C VAL A 156 -3.00 -15.50 8.18
N ILE A 157 -2.67 -16.78 7.92
CA ILE A 157 -3.42 -17.67 7.03
C ILE A 157 -4.90 -17.76 7.45
N ASP A 158 -5.78 -17.98 6.48
CA ASP A 158 -7.25 -18.04 6.61
C ASP A 158 -7.95 -16.77 7.08
N ARG A 159 -7.20 -15.77 7.57
CA ARG A 159 -7.74 -14.43 7.89
C ARG A 159 -7.30 -13.40 6.87
N ALA A 160 -5.99 -13.22 6.64
CA ALA A 160 -5.47 -12.25 5.69
C ALA A 160 -5.57 -12.71 4.24
N ILE A 161 -5.53 -14.02 4.00
CA ILE A 161 -5.64 -14.60 2.66
C ILE A 161 -6.41 -15.92 2.73
N THR A 162 -7.30 -16.14 1.76
CA THR A 162 -8.09 -17.37 1.61
C THR A 162 -8.01 -17.88 0.18
N LEU A 163 -8.28 -19.16 -0.04
CA LEU A 163 -8.40 -19.75 -1.37
C LEU A 163 -9.89 -19.97 -1.70
N GLN A 164 -10.44 -19.07 -2.50
CA GLN A 164 -11.83 -19.13 -2.96
C GLN A 164 -11.95 -20.15 -4.10
N ARG A 165 -12.86 -21.12 -3.97
CA ARG A 165 -13.13 -22.08 -5.03
C ARG A 165 -13.93 -21.40 -6.14
N ARG A 166 -13.43 -21.45 -7.37
CA ARG A 166 -14.16 -21.07 -8.58
C ARG A 166 -14.21 -22.23 -9.55
N HIS A 167 -15.28 -22.30 -10.32
CA HIS A 167 -15.42 -23.29 -11.37
C HIS A 167 -14.54 -22.93 -12.57
N ASN A 168 -13.89 -23.93 -13.17
CA ASN A 168 -13.07 -23.73 -14.35
C ASN A 168 -13.92 -23.87 -15.62
N GLU A 169 -14.27 -22.73 -16.22
CA GLU A 169 -15.08 -22.66 -17.46
C GLU A 169 -14.47 -23.48 -18.62
N ARG A 170 -13.14 -23.64 -18.66
CA ARG A 170 -12.45 -24.38 -19.74
C ARG A 170 -12.59 -25.89 -19.62
N SER A 171 -12.64 -26.46 -18.41
CA SER A 171 -12.54 -27.91 -18.21
C SER A 171 -13.71 -28.56 -17.47
N ASP A 172 -14.62 -27.78 -16.89
CA ASP A 172 -15.86 -28.16 -16.18
C ASP A 172 -15.71 -29.18 -15.02
N ARG A 173 -14.51 -29.74 -14.83
CA ARG A 173 -14.20 -30.83 -13.89
C ARG A 173 -13.20 -30.44 -12.80
N HIS A 174 -12.50 -29.32 -12.95
CA HIS A 174 -11.50 -28.86 -11.96
C HIS A 174 -11.94 -27.54 -11.33
N ALA A 175 -11.80 -27.44 -10.01
CA ALA A 175 -11.96 -26.17 -9.30
C ALA A 175 -10.64 -25.38 -9.34
N MET A 176 -10.73 -24.09 -9.66
CA MET A 176 -9.65 -23.12 -9.47
C MET A 176 -9.66 -22.62 -8.03
N LEU A 177 -8.50 -22.49 -7.41
CA LEU A 177 -8.33 -22.01 -6.04
C LEU A 177 -7.78 -20.59 -6.07
N ILE A 178 -8.67 -19.61 -6.13
CA ILE A 178 -8.31 -18.21 -6.34
C ILE A 178 -7.88 -17.56 -5.03
N PRO A 179 -6.62 -17.05 -4.93
CA PRO A 179 -6.17 -16.37 -3.73
C PRO A 179 -6.91 -15.04 -3.59
N THR A 180 -7.56 -14.87 -2.45
CA THR A 180 -8.34 -13.68 -2.11
C THR A 180 -7.80 -13.09 -0.81
N VAL A 181 -7.26 -11.87 -0.91
CA VAL A 181 -6.70 -11.13 0.23
C VAL A 181 -7.79 -10.31 0.91
N HIS A 182 -7.85 -10.39 2.23
CA HIS A 182 -8.81 -9.66 3.06
C HIS A 182 -8.14 -8.47 3.73
N SER A 183 -8.60 -7.26 3.39
CA SER A 183 -7.92 -6.00 3.76
C SER A 183 -7.98 -5.65 5.24
N ASP A 184 -8.91 -6.24 5.98
CA ASP A 184 -9.10 -6.08 7.42
C ASP A 184 -8.02 -6.82 8.23
N ALA A 185 -7.55 -7.96 7.73
CA ALA A 185 -6.56 -8.80 8.39
C ALA A 185 -5.15 -8.72 7.78
N CYS A 186 -5.02 -8.33 6.50
CA CYS A 186 -3.72 -8.21 5.85
C CYS A 186 -2.83 -7.15 6.53
N THR A 187 -1.62 -7.55 6.91
CA THR A 187 -0.65 -6.66 7.55
C THR A 187 0.24 -5.92 6.55
N GLY A 188 0.34 -6.42 5.32
CA GLY A 188 1.26 -5.92 4.31
C GLY A 188 2.72 -6.35 4.52
N CYS A 189 2.99 -7.50 5.16
CA CYS A 189 4.35 -7.96 5.42
C CYS A 189 5.17 -8.32 4.18
N GLY A 190 4.55 -8.53 3.02
CA GLY A 190 5.27 -8.78 1.77
C GLY A 190 5.66 -10.24 1.50
N LYS A 191 5.47 -11.17 2.45
CA LYS A 191 5.86 -12.58 2.28
C LYS A 191 5.22 -13.24 1.04
N CYS A 192 3.97 -12.91 0.75
CA CYS A 192 3.27 -13.44 -0.43
C CYS A 192 3.87 -12.96 -1.76
N GLU A 193 4.34 -11.71 -1.85
CA GLU A 193 5.00 -11.15 -3.04
C GLU A 193 6.41 -11.71 -3.20
N LYS A 194 7.17 -11.81 -2.11
CA LYS A 194 8.52 -12.39 -2.11
C LYS A 194 8.52 -13.85 -2.56
N SER A 195 7.57 -14.63 -2.07
CA SER A 195 7.48 -16.07 -2.36
C SER A 195 6.68 -16.39 -3.62
N CYS A 196 6.16 -15.39 -4.33
CA CYS A 196 5.51 -15.63 -5.61
C CYS A 196 6.54 -16.26 -6.59
N VAL A 197 6.20 -17.45 -7.10
CA VAL A 197 7.08 -18.28 -7.94
C VAL A 197 7.30 -17.71 -9.35
N LEU A 198 6.53 -16.71 -9.73
CA LEU A 198 6.68 -16.01 -11.01
C LEU A 198 7.88 -15.05 -10.93
N GLU A 199 8.53 -14.79 -12.07
CA GLU A 199 9.63 -13.81 -12.18
C GLU A 199 9.15 -12.41 -11.80
N GLU A 200 8.01 -12.01 -12.35
CA GLU A 200 7.23 -10.84 -11.93
C GLU A 200 6.03 -11.30 -11.10
N ALA A 201 5.94 -10.83 -9.86
CA ALA A 201 4.92 -11.31 -8.93
C ALA A 201 3.51 -10.88 -9.36
N ALA A 202 2.60 -11.84 -9.48
CA ALA A 202 1.18 -11.56 -9.74
C ALA A 202 0.47 -10.91 -8.54
N ILE A 203 0.95 -11.19 -7.32
CA ILE A 203 0.50 -10.57 -6.08
C ILE A 203 1.58 -9.59 -5.60
N LYS A 204 1.21 -8.32 -5.40
CA LYS A 204 2.11 -7.25 -4.97
C LYS A 204 1.53 -6.55 -3.75
N VAL A 205 2.39 -6.01 -2.90
CA VAL A 205 2.01 -5.27 -1.70
C VAL A 205 2.26 -3.80 -1.93
N PHE A 206 1.23 -2.99 -1.71
CA PHE A 206 1.29 -1.55 -1.86
C PHE A 206 0.96 -0.84 -0.54
N PRO A 207 1.37 0.43 -0.38
CA PRO A 207 0.81 1.31 0.62
C PRO A 207 -0.72 1.28 0.61
N ILE A 208 -1.35 1.28 1.80
CA ILE A 208 -2.81 1.12 1.94
C ILE A 208 -3.56 2.20 1.14
N ALA A 209 -3.04 3.43 1.12
CA ALA A 209 -3.62 4.55 0.37
C ALA A 209 -3.69 4.31 -1.15
N LEU A 210 -2.82 3.46 -1.70
CA LEU A 210 -2.82 3.11 -3.12
C LEU A 210 -3.64 1.85 -3.40
N ALA A 211 -3.66 0.89 -2.49
CA ALA A 211 -4.32 -0.39 -2.70
C ALA A 211 -5.82 -0.41 -2.36
N LYS A 212 -6.26 0.35 -1.35
CA LYS A 212 -7.63 0.25 -0.82
C LYS A 212 -8.48 1.44 -1.24
N GLY A 213 -9.55 1.16 -1.99
CA GLY A 213 -10.60 2.15 -2.25
C GLY A 213 -11.38 2.52 -0.99
N MET A 214 -11.96 3.72 -0.97
CA MET A 214 -12.88 4.16 0.08
C MET A 214 -14.28 4.33 -0.51
N LEU A 215 -15.29 3.82 0.19
CA LEU A 215 -16.67 4.21 -0.07
C LEU A 215 -16.78 5.71 0.24
N GLY A 216 -17.34 6.51 -0.67
CA GLY A 216 -17.52 7.95 -0.41
C GLY A 216 -18.27 8.17 0.90
N ARG A 217 -17.89 9.19 1.68
CA ARG A 217 -18.43 9.42 3.05
C ARG A 217 -19.95 9.56 3.13
N HIS A 218 -20.61 9.81 2.01
CA HIS A 218 -22.05 9.94 1.88
C HIS A 218 -22.77 8.61 1.62
N TYR A 219 -22.06 7.57 1.19
CA TYR A 219 -22.65 6.25 1.00
C TYR A 219 -22.72 5.53 2.35
N ARG A 220 -23.94 5.17 2.73
CA ARG A 220 -24.21 4.29 3.87
C ARG A 220 -24.72 2.97 3.33
N LYS A 221 -24.22 1.87 3.87
CA LYS A 221 -24.77 0.55 3.56
C LYS A 221 -26.02 0.36 4.42
N GLY A 222 -27.18 0.27 3.77
CA GLY A 222 -28.46 0.17 4.47
C GLY A 222 -28.49 -0.94 5.51
N TRP A 223 -27.94 -2.12 5.19
CA TRP A 223 -27.90 -3.27 6.10
C TRP A 223 -27.01 -3.04 7.34
N GLU A 224 -25.88 -2.33 7.22
CA GLU A 224 -25.03 -2.01 8.39
C GLU A 224 -25.69 -0.98 9.31
N GLU A 225 -26.48 -0.07 8.74
CA GLU A 225 -27.17 0.95 9.52
C GLU A 225 -28.46 0.41 10.16
N GLU A 226 -29.16 -0.50 9.48
CA GLU A 226 -30.28 -1.27 10.02
C GLU A 226 -29.84 -2.13 11.20
N GLU A 227 -28.72 -2.85 11.10
CA GLU A 227 -28.17 -3.66 12.19
C GLU A 227 -27.86 -2.80 13.42
N LYS A 228 -27.33 -1.58 13.24
CA LYS A 228 -27.10 -0.62 14.33
C LYS A 228 -28.39 -0.06 14.94
N ALA A 229 -29.41 0.14 14.11
CA ALA A 229 -30.68 0.74 14.53
C ALA A 229 -31.69 -0.30 15.07
N GLY A 230 -31.41 -1.59 14.90
CA GLY A 230 -32.31 -2.69 15.27
C GLY A 230 -33.53 -2.82 14.34
N GLY A 231 -33.47 -2.28 13.12
CA GLY A 231 -34.56 -2.33 12.14
C GLY A 231 -34.34 -1.40 10.94
N SER A 232 -35.16 -1.58 9.89
CA SER A 232 -35.08 -0.80 8.65
C SER A 232 -35.18 0.71 8.92
N LEU A 233 -34.20 1.46 8.43
CA LEU A 233 -34.19 2.92 8.49
C LEU A 233 -35.16 3.59 7.51
N ILE A 234 -35.72 2.83 6.57
CA ILE A 234 -36.57 3.34 5.48
C ILE A 234 -38.05 2.98 5.73
N GLY A 235 -38.39 2.48 6.93
CA GLY A 235 -39.72 1.97 7.25
C GLY A 235 -40.04 0.66 6.52
N ASP A 236 -41.32 0.29 6.49
CA ASP A 236 -41.81 -0.88 5.76
C ASP A 236 -41.69 -0.64 4.25
N GLN A 237 -41.00 -1.55 3.55
CA GLN A 237 -40.94 -1.50 2.11
C GLN A 237 -42.32 -1.81 1.53
N THR A 238 -42.92 -0.84 0.84
CA THR A 238 -44.18 -1.04 0.13
C THR A 238 -44.02 -2.18 -0.87
N GLN A 239 -44.78 -3.27 -0.71
CA GLN A 239 -44.81 -4.34 -1.71
C GLN A 239 -45.37 -3.78 -3.01
N LEU A 240 -44.49 -3.51 -3.97
CA LEU A 240 -44.89 -3.18 -5.31
C LEU A 240 -45.59 -4.42 -5.91
N PRO A 241 -46.78 -4.29 -6.51
CA PRO A 241 -47.43 -5.40 -7.16
C PRO A 241 -46.49 -5.96 -8.23
N ALA A 242 -46.17 -7.25 -8.14
CA ALA A 242 -45.38 -7.92 -9.15
C ALA A 242 -46.14 -7.89 -10.48
N ARG A 243 -45.73 -7.03 -11.42
CA ARG A 243 -46.22 -7.11 -12.80
C ARG A 243 -45.69 -8.40 -13.40
N ARG A 244 -46.55 -9.42 -13.44
CA ARG A 244 -46.29 -10.61 -14.23
C ARG A 244 -46.58 -10.29 -15.69
N PRO A 245 -45.83 -10.84 -16.65
CA PRO A 245 -46.31 -10.92 -18.03
C PRO A 245 -47.69 -11.58 -18.02
N GLU A 246 -48.63 -11.06 -18.82
CA GLU A 246 -50.07 -11.40 -18.76
C GLU A 246 -50.35 -12.91 -18.93
N ASP A 247 -49.38 -13.68 -19.45
CA ASP A 247 -49.53 -15.10 -19.80
C ASP A 247 -48.80 -16.11 -18.88
N SER A 248 -48.32 -15.73 -17.69
CA SER A 248 -47.61 -16.68 -16.81
C SER A 248 -48.56 -17.39 -15.81
N PRO A 249 -48.83 -18.71 -15.96
CA PRO A 249 -49.72 -19.42 -15.05
C PRO A 249 -49.12 -19.54 -13.63
N LEU A 250 -49.99 -19.45 -12.62
CA LEU A 250 -49.63 -19.63 -11.21
C LEU A 250 -48.92 -20.99 -11.00
N PRO A 251 -47.83 -21.06 -10.22
CA PRO A 251 -47.35 -22.35 -9.74
C PRO A 251 -48.47 -22.97 -8.90
N ARG A 252 -48.95 -24.14 -9.33
CA ARG A 252 -49.95 -24.89 -8.56
C ARG A 252 -49.31 -25.35 -7.27
N GLY A 253 -49.75 -24.77 -6.16
CA GLY A 253 -49.54 -25.32 -4.82
C GLY A 253 -48.53 -24.57 -3.97
N VAL A 254 -48.88 -23.36 -3.52
CA VAL A 254 -48.49 -22.87 -2.19
C VAL A 254 -49.67 -22.13 -1.59
N LEU A 255 -50.60 -22.89 -1.02
CA LEU A 255 -51.52 -22.43 0.03
C LEU A 255 -51.43 -23.44 1.17
N LYS A 256 -50.48 -23.20 2.08
CA LYS A 256 -50.60 -23.38 3.53
C LYS A 256 -49.44 -22.66 4.20
#